data_AF-A0A9E6Q6U5-F1
#
_entry.id   AF-A0A9E6Q6U5-F1
#
_cell.length_a   1.000
_cell.length_b   1.000
_cell.length_c   1.000
_cell.angle_alpha   90.00
_cell.angle_beta   90.00
_cell.angle_gamma   90.00
#
_symmetry.space_group_name_H-M   'P 1'
#
loop_
_entity.id
_entity.type
_entity.pdbx_description
1 polymer ?
#
loop_
_entity_poly.entity_id
_entity_poly.type
_entity_poly.pdbx_seq_one_letter_code
_entity_poly.pdbx_strand_id
1 'polypeptide(L)'
;MTNVLDLLTDEEKKEIKARYQERIKRRQNSSKPKITPEIYLIAKFGIYFGWEAVRDVLNDKISLEMMFVLIEGAEKIYYSQLCENTRGTFVAQSSSMAKNGFEAQKSFNTGTEDWRKKAKMEV
;
A
#
# COMPACT_ATOMS: atom_id res chain seq x y z
N MET A 1 -19.99 5.05 37.87
CA MET A 1 -19.30 3.98 37.11
C MET A 1 -18.09 3.57 37.90
N THR A 2 -18.06 2.35 38.43
CA THR A 2 -16.91 1.81 39.16
C THR A 2 -15.78 1.56 38.17
N ASN A 3 -14.58 2.11 38.41
CA ASN A 3 -13.44 1.85 37.55
C ASN A 3 -13.02 0.39 37.72
N VAL A 4 -12.75 -0.32 36.63
CA VAL A 4 -12.32 -1.73 36.65
C VAL A 4 -11.07 -1.92 37.51
N LEU A 5 -10.24 -0.89 37.63
CA LEU A 5 -9.05 -0.90 38.47
C LEU A 5 -9.35 -0.87 39.98
N ASP A 6 -10.54 -0.43 40.38
CA ASP A 6 -10.96 -0.38 41.79
C ASP A 6 -11.41 -1.77 42.30
N LEU A 7 -11.64 -2.72 41.39
CA LEU A 7 -12.02 -4.10 41.68
C LEU A 7 -10.82 -5.02 41.91
N LEU A 8 -9.60 -4.52 41.72
CA LEU A 8 -8.37 -5.28 41.84
C LEU A 8 -7.76 -5.14 43.23
N THR A 9 -7.25 -6.25 43.75
CA THR A 9 -6.45 -6.26 44.97
C THR A 9 -5.12 -5.52 44.76
N ASP A 10 -4.51 -5.04 45.84
CA ASP A 10 -3.26 -4.27 45.75
C ASP A 10 -2.09 -5.08 45.20
N GLU A 11 -2.13 -6.40 45.34
CA GLU A 11 -1.17 -7.32 44.75
C GLU A 11 -1.34 -7.42 43.23
N GLU A 12 -2.58 -7.58 42.74
CA GLU A 12 -2.89 -7.59 41.31
C GLU A 12 -2.52 -6.26 40.65
N LYS A 13 -2.78 -5.13 41.33
CA LYS A 13 -2.37 -3.80 40.86
C LYS A 13 -0.86 -3.69 40.71
N LYS A 14 -0.08 -4.19 41.67
CA LYS A 14 1.40 -4.21 41.60
C LYS A 14 1.88 -5.09 40.47
N GLU A 15 1.29 -6.27 40.29
CA GLU A 15 1.68 -7.19 39.23
C GLU A 15 1.36 -6.62 37.84
N ILE A 16 0.17 -6.04 37.66
CA ILE A 16 -0.22 -5.37 36.41
C ILE A 16 0.70 -4.19 36.12
N LYS A 17 1.05 -3.40 37.14
CA LYS A 17 1.99 -2.28 37.00
C LYS A 17 3.38 -2.79 36.60
N ALA A 18 3.86 -3.88 37.20
CA ALA A 18 5.14 -4.50 36.84
C ALA A 18 5.13 -5.02 35.39
N ARG A 19 4.09 -5.77 34.98
CA ARG A 19 3.92 -6.25 33.60
C ARG A 19 3.82 -5.10 32.59
N TYR A 20 3.14 -4.01 32.95
CA TYR A 20 3.05 -2.80 32.12
C TYR A 20 4.41 -2.11 31.97
N GLN A 21 5.14 -1.95 33.06
CA GLN A 21 6.49 -1.36 33.05
C GLN A 21 7.47 -2.24 32.26
N GLU A 22 7.38 -3.56 32.36
CA GLU A 22 8.13 -4.48 31.50
C GLU A 22 7.76 -4.36 30.02
N ARG A 23 6.47 -4.21 29.68
CA ARG A 23 6.04 -3.95 28.29
C ARG A 23 6.60 -2.64 27.76
N ILE A 24 6.62 -1.59 28.55
CA ILE A 24 7.23 -0.30 28.17
C ILE A 24 8.73 -0.46 27.99
N LYS A 25 9.44 -1.12 28.92
CA LYS A 25 10.88 -1.39 28.82
C LYS A 25 11.22 -2.24 27.59
N ARG A 26 10.42 -3.26 27.25
CA ARG A 26 10.60 -4.07 26.03
C ARG A 26 10.36 -3.25 24.75
N ARG A 27 9.44 -2.27 24.79
CA ARG A 27 9.23 -1.32 23.69
C ARG A 27 10.33 -0.27 23.57
N GLN A 28 10.97 0.11 24.68
CA GLN A 28 12.12 1.04 24.68
C GLN A 28 13.44 0.33 24.34
N ASN A 29 13.60 -0.94 24.73
CA ASN A 29 14.78 -1.77 24.48
C ASN A 29 14.76 -2.50 23.13
N SER A 30 13.76 -2.27 22.27
CA SER A 30 13.83 -2.76 20.90
C SER A 30 14.87 -1.93 20.14
N SER A 31 16.10 -2.43 20.10
CA SER A 31 17.28 -1.92 19.38
C SER A 31 17.06 -1.58 17.89
N LYS A 32 15.90 -1.90 17.32
CA LYS A 32 15.55 -1.58 15.95
C LYS A 32 14.93 -0.18 15.87
N PRO A 33 15.41 0.69 14.96
CA PRO A 33 14.76 1.97 14.72
C PRO A 33 13.29 1.73 14.37
N LYS A 34 12.39 2.30 15.16
CA LYS A 34 10.95 2.23 14.91
C LYS A 34 10.67 3.01 13.63
N ILE A 35 10.13 2.35 12.61
CA ILE A 35 9.62 3.05 11.42
C ILE A 35 8.46 3.90 11.89
N THR A 36 8.68 5.21 11.98
CA THR A 36 7.63 6.17 12.31
C THR A 36 6.77 6.43 11.07
N PRO A 37 5.53 6.95 11.22
CA PRO A 37 4.70 7.32 10.08
C PRO A 37 5.41 8.26 9.09
N GLU A 38 6.24 9.18 9.59
CA GLU A 38 7.02 10.12 8.79
C GLU A 38 8.09 9.39 7.97
N ILE A 39 8.84 8.48 8.60
CA ILE A 39 9.84 7.64 7.91
C ILE A 39 9.16 6.76 6.86
N TYR A 40 7.99 6.21 7.17
CA TYR A 40 7.20 5.43 6.22
C TYR A 40 6.79 6.27 5.01
N LEU A 41 6.36 7.52 5.23
CA LEU A 41 5.95 8.41 4.15
C LEU A 41 7.11 8.76 3.21
N ILE A 42 8.28 9.09 3.78
CA ILE A 42 9.50 9.37 3.02
C ILE A 42 9.93 8.14 2.23
N ALA A 43 9.88 6.94 2.84
CA ALA A 43 10.20 5.70 2.15
C ALA A 43 9.23 5.42 0.99
N LYS A 44 7.92 5.63 1.20
CA LYS A 44 6.89 5.50 0.16
C LYS A 44 7.11 6.49 -0.98
N PHE A 45 7.46 7.74 -0.66
CA PHE A 45 7.82 8.73 -1.67
C PHE A 45 9.03 8.27 -2.50
N GLY A 46 10.06 7.73 -1.85
CA GLY A 46 11.23 7.16 -2.51
C GLY A 46 10.92 5.98 -3.42
N ILE A 47 9.95 5.12 -3.08
CA ILE A 47 9.50 4.02 -3.95
C ILE A 47 8.94 4.55 -5.28
N TYR A 48 8.19 5.66 -5.25
CA TYR A 48 7.56 6.21 -6.45
C TYR A 48 8.47 7.13 -7.26
N PHE A 49 9.32 7.93 -6.60
CA PHE A 49 10.04 9.03 -7.23
C PHE A 49 11.57 8.95 -7.14
N GLY A 50 12.12 7.97 -6.42
CA GLY A 50 13.56 7.75 -6.32
C GLY A 50 14.26 8.54 -5.20
N TRP A 51 15.57 8.35 -5.08
CA TRP A 51 16.38 8.89 -3.99
C TRP A 51 16.56 10.40 -4.06
N GLU A 52 16.63 10.97 -5.27
CA GLU A 52 16.74 12.41 -5.50
C GLU A 52 15.54 13.16 -4.92
N ALA A 53 14.34 12.61 -5.08
CA ALA A 53 13.12 13.18 -4.53
C ALA A 53 13.11 13.11 -2.99
N VAL A 54 13.56 11.99 -2.42
CA VAL A 54 13.76 11.86 -0.96
C VAL A 54 14.74 12.91 -0.45
N ARG A 55 15.88 13.08 -1.13
CA ARG A 55 16.88 14.11 -0.78
C ARG A 55 16.28 15.50 -0.84
N ASP A 56 15.44 15.80 -1.83
CA ASP A 56 14.85 17.12 -1.98
C ASP A 56 13.77 17.41 -0.92
N VAL A 57 13.04 16.40 -0.44
CA VAL A 57 12.18 16.51 0.76
C VAL A 57 13.00 16.76 2.02
N LEU A 58 14.10 16.01 2.22
CA LEU A 58 14.95 16.16 3.41
C LEU A 58 15.70 17.50 3.46
N ASN A 59 15.85 18.18 2.32
CA ASN A 59 16.46 19.51 2.23
C ASN A 59 15.40 20.63 2.05
N ASP A 60 14.14 20.37 2.42
CA ASP A 60 13.03 21.34 2.39
C ASP A 60 12.79 22.00 1.02
N LYS A 61 13.18 21.34 -0.09
CA LYS A 61 12.90 21.82 -1.46
C LYS A 61 11.52 21.42 -1.96
N ILE A 62 10.94 20.37 -1.37
CA ILE A 62 9.58 19.90 -1.63
C ILE A 62 8.82 19.99 -0.32
N SER A 63 7.71 20.73 -0.30
CA SER A 63 6.89 20.83 0.91
C SER A 63 6.23 19.50 1.25
N LEU A 64 5.90 19.32 2.53
CA LEU A 64 5.20 18.13 3.01
C LEU A 64 3.86 17.94 2.28
N GLU A 65 3.10 19.00 2.08
CA GLU A 65 1.82 19.00 1.37
C GLU A 65 1.98 18.53 -0.08
N MET A 66 3.00 19.04 -0.77
CA MET A 66 3.30 18.62 -2.14
C MET A 66 3.71 17.14 -2.20
N MET A 67 4.54 16.69 -1.25
CA MET A 67 4.89 15.26 -1.14
C MET A 67 3.65 14.39 -0.98
N PHE A 68 2.71 14.77 -0.11
CA PHE A 68 1.46 14.03 0.10
C PHE A 68 0.62 13.93 -1.18
N VAL A 69 0.39 15.05 -1.87
CA VAL A 69 -0.40 15.06 -3.12
C VAL A 69 0.27 14.21 -4.20
N LEU A 70 1.59 14.25 -4.30
CA LEU A 70 2.35 13.41 -5.24
C LEU A 70 2.24 11.93 -4.93
N ILE A 71 2.30 11.54 -3.65
CA ILE A 71 2.09 10.15 -3.21
C ILE A 71 0.67 9.68 -3.60
N GLU A 72 -0.37 10.46 -3.30
CA GLU A 72 -1.75 10.09 -3.64
C GLU A 72 -1.95 9.96 -5.16
N GLY A 73 -1.35 10.87 -5.94
CA GLY A 73 -1.35 10.80 -7.40
C GLY A 73 -0.67 9.54 -7.91
N ALA A 74 0.51 9.21 -7.38
CA ALA A 74 1.25 8.00 -7.75
C ALA A 74 0.48 6.73 -7.41
N GLU A 75 -0.15 6.66 -6.23
CA GLU A 75 -1.00 5.54 -5.84
C GLU A 75 -2.20 5.36 -6.77
N LYS A 76 -2.87 6.47 -7.13
CA LYS A 76 -3.99 6.41 -8.07
C LYS A 76 -3.56 5.83 -9.41
N ILE A 77 -2.41 6.25 -9.93
CA ILE A 77 -1.85 5.70 -11.18
C ILE A 77 -1.54 4.22 -11.01
N TYR A 78 -0.83 3.85 -9.94
CA TYR A 78 -0.44 2.47 -9.65
C TYR A 78 -1.66 1.54 -9.57
N TYR A 79 -2.67 1.88 -8.76
CA TYR A 79 -3.86 1.07 -8.62
C TYR A 79 -4.70 1.03 -9.90
N SER A 80 -4.75 2.13 -10.67
CA SER A 80 -5.41 2.13 -11.98
C SER A 80 -4.73 1.13 -12.92
N GLN A 81 -3.40 1.12 -12.98
CA GLN A 81 -2.64 0.18 -13.79
C GLN A 81 -2.82 -1.26 -13.32
N LEU A 82 -2.85 -1.50 -12.00
CA LEU A 82 -3.07 -2.83 -11.44
C LEU A 82 -4.46 -3.37 -11.83
N CYS A 83 -5.50 -2.53 -11.77
CA CYS A 83 -6.84 -2.89 -12.20
C CYS A 83 -6.89 -3.22 -13.70
N GLU A 84 -6.27 -2.41 -14.56
CA GLU A 84 -6.21 -2.64 -16.00
C GLU A 84 -5.44 -3.94 -16.34
N ASN A 85 -4.30 -4.19 -15.70
CA ASN A 85 -3.52 -5.41 -15.87
C ASN A 85 -4.31 -6.66 -15.42
N THR A 86 -5.03 -6.55 -14.30
CA THR A 86 -5.88 -7.64 -13.79
C THR A 86 -7.02 -7.93 -14.75
N ARG A 87 -7.66 -6.87 -15.29
CA ARG A 87 -8.68 -7.02 -16.34
C ARG A 87 -8.11 -7.68 -17.58
N GLY A 88 -6.90 -7.32 -18.01
CA GLY A 88 -6.21 -7.94 -19.15
C GLY A 88 -5.98 -9.43 -18.93
N THR A 89 -5.53 -9.79 -17.72
CA THR A 89 -5.35 -11.20 -17.31
C THR A 89 -6.67 -11.96 -17.33
N PHE A 90 -7.75 -11.36 -16.81
CA PHE A 90 -9.08 -11.96 -16.81
C PHE A 90 -9.60 -12.19 -18.23
N VAL A 91 -9.46 -11.21 -19.14
CA VAL A 91 -9.85 -11.36 -20.56
C VAL A 91 -9.05 -12.47 -21.23
N ALA A 92 -7.73 -12.52 -21.01
CA ALA A 92 -6.89 -13.57 -21.57
C ALA A 92 -7.29 -14.97 -21.08
N GLN A 93 -7.46 -15.13 -19.77
CA GLN A 93 -7.84 -16.42 -19.16
C GLN A 93 -9.24 -16.85 -19.62
N SER A 94 -10.24 -15.99 -19.53
CA SER A 94 -11.61 -16.31 -19.96
C SER A 94 -11.70 -16.66 -21.44
N SER A 95 -10.94 -15.96 -22.30
CA SER A 95 -10.91 -16.25 -23.74
C SER A 95 -10.30 -17.62 -24.03
N SER A 96 -9.27 -18.03 -23.28
CA SER A 96 -8.63 -19.35 -23.45
C SER A 96 -9.56 -20.52 -23.10
N MET A 97 -10.63 -20.26 -22.34
CA MET A 97 -11.64 -21.26 -21.93
C MET A 97 -12.80 -21.38 -22.94
N ALA A 98 -12.77 -20.65 -24.06
CA ALA A 98 -13.79 -20.75 -25.10
C ALA A 98 -13.78 -22.12 -25.80
N LYS A 99 -14.91 -22.51 -26.43
CA LYS A 99 -15.10 -23.88 -26.95
C LYS A 99 -14.18 -24.24 -28.10
N ASN A 100 -13.75 -23.24 -28.88
CA ASN A 100 -12.87 -23.40 -30.03
C ASN A 100 -12.02 -22.14 -30.26
N GLY A 101 -11.01 -22.27 -31.13
CA GLY A 101 -10.07 -21.17 -31.41
C GLY A 101 -10.71 -19.91 -31.98
N PHE A 102 -11.77 -20.05 -32.77
CA PHE A 102 -12.49 -18.89 -33.33
C PHE A 102 -13.22 -18.09 -32.24
N GLU A 103 -13.94 -18.76 -31.34
CA GLU A 103 -14.60 -18.13 -30.19
C GLU A 103 -13.59 -17.52 -29.21
N ALA A 104 -12.45 -18.18 -29.01
CA ALA A 104 -11.36 -17.66 -28.18
C ALA A 104 -10.80 -16.34 -28.74
N GLN A 105 -10.46 -16.32 -30.03
CA GLN A 105 -9.93 -15.13 -30.70
C GLN A 105 -10.95 -13.99 -30.71
N LYS A 106 -12.23 -14.28 -30.99
CA LYS A 106 -13.30 -13.29 -30.94
C LYS A 106 -13.45 -12.69 -29.54
N SER A 107 -13.50 -13.52 -28.50
CA SER A 107 -13.65 -13.07 -27.10
C SER A 107 -12.50 -12.18 -26.66
N PHE A 108 -11.27 -12.57 -27.01
CA PHE A 108 -10.07 -11.79 -26.70
C PHE A 108 -10.08 -10.44 -27.43
N ASN A 109 -10.37 -10.45 -28.73
CA ASN A 109 -10.40 -9.23 -29.55
C ASN A 109 -11.46 -8.24 -29.03
N THR A 110 -12.65 -8.71 -28.67
CA THR A 110 -13.69 -7.85 -28.10
C THR A 110 -13.28 -7.33 -26.72
N GLY A 111 -12.78 -8.19 -25.83
CA GLY A 111 -12.38 -7.80 -24.48
C GLY A 111 -11.20 -6.82 -24.42
N THR A 112 -10.38 -6.78 -25.47
CA THR A 112 -9.20 -5.91 -25.59
C THR A 112 -9.37 -4.74 -26.57
N GLU A 113 -10.56 -4.54 -27.14
CA GLU A 113 -10.79 -3.56 -28.23
C GLU A 113 -10.35 -2.14 -27.86
N ASP A 114 -10.74 -1.66 -26.68
CA ASP A 114 -10.38 -0.31 -26.21
C ASP A 114 -8.86 -0.12 -26.11
N TRP A 115 -8.14 -1.13 -25.61
CA TRP A 115 -6.68 -1.08 -25.51
C TRP A 115 -6.03 -1.11 -26.89
N ARG A 116 -6.49 -1.97 -27.79
CA ARG A 116 -5.97 -2.07 -29.17
C ARG A 116 -6.18 -0.78 -29.94
N LYS A 117 -7.35 -0.14 -29.80
CA LYS A 117 -7.63 1.19 -30.37
C LYS A 117 -6.67 2.25 -29.84
N LYS A 118 -6.46 2.31 -28.53
CA LYS A 118 -5.50 3.27 -27.92
C LYS A 118 -4.06 2.99 -28.35
N ALA A 119 -3.68 1.72 -28.50
CA ALA A 119 -2.35 1.29 -28.93
C ALA A 119 -2.15 1.33 -30.45
N LYS A 120 -3.21 1.63 -31.24
CA LYS A 120 -3.20 1.63 -32.72
C LYS A 120 -2.76 0.28 -33.31
N MET A 121 -3.24 -0.83 -32.75
CA MET A 121 -2.97 -2.18 -33.25
C MET A 121 -4.08 -2.66 -34.21
N GLU A 122 -3.68 -3.33 -35.30
CA GLU A 122 -4.60 -4.02 -36.22
C GLU A 122 -5.05 -5.39 -35.67
N VAL A 123 -6.14 -5.94 -36.21
CA VAL A 123 -6.80 -7.19 -35.75
C VAL A 123 -6.32 -8.39 -36.53
#